data_AF-A0A9P0SUG6-F1
#
_entry.id   AF-A0A9P0SUG6-F1
#
_cell.length_a   1.000
_cell.length_b   1.000
_cell.length_c   1.000
_cell.angle_alpha   90.00
_cell.angle_beta   90.00
_cell.angle_gamma   90.00
#
_symmetry.space_group_name_H-M   'P 1'
#
loop_
_entity.id
_entity.type
_entity.pdbx_description
1 polymer ?
#
loop_
_entity_poly.entity_id
_entity_poly.type
_entity_poly.pdbx_seq_one_letter_code
_entity_poly.pdbx_strand_id
1 'polypeptide(L)'
;MLLGLEDPPAVYVPSRTGKALLLHEGYTFYLKNLQSFGRKQWYCSSRDMAGCRADVITAPSKTGDGDILFLVRGRHIHRPPNYYFTPDGKYVRQLGGARYLFTPRGGKLLLYGGNTYFVNCRKKQERARVLWYCSSRKSRNCPASILTIYDRVLGQPPVHTHPPKMSNMYLSEKRDVHMQS
;
A
#
# COMPACT_ATOMS: atom_id res chain seq x y z
N MET A 1 33.40 -20.00 -21.58
CA MET A 1 32.25 -19.32 -22.22
C MET A 1 31.05 -19.56 -21.30
N LEU A 2 30.79 -18.63 -20.38
CA LEU A 2 29.67 -18.72 -19.41
C LEU A 2 28.61 -17.72 -19.85
N LEU A 3 27.39 -18.22 -20.04
CA LEU A 3 26.23 -17.51 -20.56
C LEU A 3 25.97 -16.23 -19.76
N GLY A 4 25.90 -15.10 -20.47
CA GLY A 4 25.55 -13.81 -19.90
C GLY A 4 24.11 -13.82 -19.42
N LEU A 5 23.91 -13.95 -18.11
CA LEU A 5 22.69 -13.50 -17.47
C LEU A 5 22.74 -11.98 -17.48
N GLU A 6 22.07 -11.37 -18.46
CA GLU A 6 21.84 -9.93 -18.43
C GLU A 6 21.02 -9.61 -17.17
N ASP A 7 21.50 -8.64 -16.39
CA ASP A 7 20.81 -8.20 -15.19
C ASP A 7 19.38 -7.76 -15.57
N PRO A 8 18.35 -8.16 -14.80
CA PRO A 8 16.97 -7.91 -15.17
C PRO A 8 16.67 -6.41 -15.27
N PRO A 9 15.77 -5.98 -16.18
CA PRO A 9 15.45 -4.58 -16.36
C PRO A 9 14.79 -3.99 -15.11
N ALA A 10 15.09 -2.73 -14.83
CA ALA A 10 14.45 -1.96 -13.78
C ALA A 10 13.05 -1.50 -14.23
N VAL A 11 12.03 -1.84 -13.44
CA VAL A 11 10.64 -1.44 -13.72
C VAL A 11 10.27 -0.23 -12.87
N TYR A 12 9.78 0.82 -13.52
CA TYR A 12 9.38 2.06 -12.85
C TYR A 12 7.88 2.27 -12.85
N VAL A 13 7.36 2.78 -11.75
CA VAL A 13 5.93 3.10 -11.58
C VAL A 13 5.75 4.53 -11.07
N PRO A 14 4.73 5.27 -11.54
CA PRO A 14 4.48 6.63 -11.06
C PRO A 14 3.97 6.61 -9.61
N SER A 15 4.49 7.53 -8.78
CA SER A 15 3.92 7.81 -7.46
C SER A 15 2.79 8.83 -7.53
N ARG A 16 2.04 8.99 -6.42
CA ARG A 16 1.01 10.03 -6.24
C ARG A 16 1.56 11.46 -6.44
N THR A 17 2.86 11.67 -6.28
CA THR A 17 3.51 12.97 -6.47
C THR A 17 4.22 13.08 -7.82
N GLY A 18 3.96 12.17 -8.75
CA GLY A 18 4.56 12.14 -10.09
C GLY A 18 6.00 11.62 -10.16
N LYS A 19 6.70 11.49 -9.02
CA LYS A 19 8.04 10.89 -8.97
C LYS A 19 7.98 9.39 -9.25
N ALA A 20 8.95 8.85 -9.98
CA ALA A 20 9.03 7.41 -10.22
C ALA A 20 9.45 6.65 -8.94
N LEU A 21 8.87 5.46 -8.76
CA LEU A 21 9.29 4.44 -7.81
C LEU A 21 9.81 3.24 -8.60
N LEU A 22 10.83 2.58 -8.07
CA LEU A 22 11.28 1.28 -8.59
C LEU A 22 10.36 0.19 -8.05
N LEU A 23 9.93 -0.74 -8.91
CA LEU A 23 9.16 -1.93 -8.56
C LEU A 23 10.03 -3.17 -8.73
N HIS A 24 10.16 -3.96 -7.67
CA HIS A 24 10.90 -5.22 -7.70
C HIS A 24 10.27 -6.21 -6.71
N GLU A 25 9.97 -7.43 -7.17
CA GLU A 25 9.36 -8.51 -6.36
C GLU A 25 8.08 -8.08 -5.59
N GLY A 26 7.26 -7.22 -6.19
CA GLY A 26 6.04 -6.69 -5.56
C GLY A 26 6.30 -5.63 -4.48
N TYR A 27 7.54 -5.20 -4.27
CA TYR A 27 7.90 -4.11 -3.39
C TYR A 27 8.23 -2.84 -4.18
N THR A 28 7.86 -1.68 -3.65
CA THR A 28 8.30 -0.39 -4.19
C THR A 28 9.46 0.19 -3.42
N PHE A 29 10.30 0.93 -4.14
CA PHE A 29 11.46 1.63 -3.61
C PHE A 29 11.46 3.08 -4.09
N TYR A 30 11.79 4.02 -3.21
CA TYR A 30 11.96 5.43 -3.59
C TYR A 30 13.42 5.74 -3.85
N LEU A 31 13.67 6.59 -4.83
CA LEU A 31 15.03 7.06 -5.13
C LEU A 31 15.57 7.84 -3.94
N LYS A 32 16.68 7.38 -3.37
CA LYS A 32 17.35 8.07 -2.28
C LYS A 32 18.50 8.93 -2.79
N ASN A 33 19.42 8.34 -3.54
CA ASN A 33 20.65 8.99 -3.98
C ASN A 33 20.96 8.63 -5.44
N LEU A 34 21.52 9.59 -6.16
CA LEU A 34 22.26 9.34 -7.40
C LEU A 34 23.72 9.05 -7.02
N GLN A 35 24.30 8.02 -7.61
CA GLN A 35 25.69 7.59 -7.39
C GLN A 35 26.51 7.77 -8.67
N SER A 36 27.82 7.56 -8.56
CA SER A 36 28.75 7.60 -9.70
C SER A 36 28.33 6.64 -10.81
N PHE A 37 28.75 6.95 -12.05
CA PHE A 37 28.48 6.14 -13.24
C PHE A 37 26.98 5.95 -13.54
N GLY A 38 26.16 6.93 -13.21
CA GLY A 38 24.71 6.91 -13.47
C GLY A 38 23.93 5.93 -12.59
N ARG A 39 24.56 5.32 -11.59
CA ARG A 39 23.90 4.40 -10.67
C ARG A 39 22.90 5.14 -9.77
N LYS A 40 21.83 4.47 -9.38
CA LYS A 40 20.76 5.04 -8.55
C LYS A 40 20.49 4.12 -7.37
N GLN A 41 20.47 4.67 -6.16
CA GLN A 41 20.16 3.91 -4.94
C GLN A 41 18.73 4.14 -4.51
N TRP A 42 18.00 3.05 -4.34
CA TRP A 42 16.58 3.02 -4.06
C TRP A 42 16.33 2.36 -2.71
N TYR A 43 15.63 3.05 -1.81
CA TYR A 43 15.27 2.51 -0.50
C TYR A 43 13.87 1.98 -0.51
N CYS A 44 13.63 0.87 0.18
CA CYS A 44 12.29 0.32 0.31
C CYS A 44 11.31 1.42 0.79
N SER A 45 10.14 1.54 0.16
CA SER A 45 9.12 2.55 0.51
C SER A 45 8.54 2.36 1.92
N SER A 46 8.86 1.26 2.61
CA SER A 46 8.51 1.06 4.01
C SER A 46 9.70 1.21 4.95
N ARG A 47 10.83 1.79 4.52
CA ARG A 47 12.02 2.00 5.35
C ARG A 47 11.71 2.79 6.62
N ASP A 48 11.14 3.97 6.47
CA ASP A 48 10.86 4.85 7.63
C ASP A 48 9.64 4.38 8.44
N MET A 49 8.77 3.59 7.80
CA MET A 49 7.49 3.16 8.38
C MET A 49 7.54 1.80 9.08
N ALA A 50 8.36 0.87 8.58
CA ALA A 50 8.49 -0.49 9.08
C ALA A 50 9.92 -0.82 9.53
N GLY A 51 10.84 0.15 9.47
CA GLY A 51 12.27 -0.08 9.75
C GLY A 51 12.97 -0.92 8.67
N CYS A 52 12.34 -1.11 7.51
CA CYS A 52 12.85 -2.00 6.46
C CYS A 52 14.17 -1.48 5.90
N ARG A 53 15.24 -2.28 5.98
CA ARG A 53 16.57 -1.89 5.50
C ARG A 53 16.88 -2.31 4.07
N ALA A 54 15.97 -3.02 3.41
CA ALA A 54 16.15 -3.43 2.02
C ALA A 54 16.38 -2.22 1.09
N ASP A 55 17.33 -2.36 0.18
CA ASP A 55 17.68 -1.37 -0.83
C ASP A 55 18.10 -2.03 -2.15
N VAL A 56 17.94 -1.29 -3.23
CA VAL A 56 18.28 -1.72 -4.59
C VAL A 56 19.14 -0.64 -5.24
N ILE A 57 20.16 -1.04 -5.98
CA ILE A 57 20.94 -0.17 -6.84
C ILE A 57 20.61 -0.52 -8.28
N THR A 58 20.21 0.48 -9.07
CA THR A 58 20.08 0.34 -10.52
C THR A 58 21.26 1.00 -11.23
N ALA A 59 21.59 0.52 -12.43
CA ALA A 59 22.64 1.08 -13.27
C ALA A 59 22.14 1.23 -14.71
N PRO A 60 22.68 2.16 -15.50
CA PRO A 60 22.35 2.27 -16.92
C PRO A 60 22.62 0.94 -17.64
N SER A 61 21.71 0.54 -18.53
CA SER A 61 21.92 -0.63 -19.38
C SER A 61 23.11 -0.39 -20.33
N LYS A 62 23.91 -1.44 -20.57
CA LYS A 62 25.00 -1.40 -21.56
C LYS A 62 24.49 -1.29 -23.00
N THR A 63 23.26 -1.73 -23.24
CA THR A 63 22.61 -1.68 -24.57
C THR A 63 21.90 -0.36 -24.85
N GLY A 64 21.85 0.55 -23.87
CA GLY A 64 21.26 1.89 -24.00
C GLY A 64 19.78 1.98 -23.57
N ASP A 65 19.09 0.86 -23.40
CA ASP A 65 17.68 0.83 -23.05
C ASP A 65 17.47 0.83 -21.52
N GLY A 66 17.34 2.02 -20.95
CA GLY A 66 16.91 2.21 -19.56
C GLY A 66 17.94 1.78 -18.51
N ASP A 67 17.45 1.38 -17.33
CA ASP A 67 18.28 0.89 -16.24
C ASP A 67 18.04 -0.61 -15.99
N ILE A 68 19.04 -1.29 -15.44
CA ILE A 68 19.01 -2.68 -14.97
C ILE A 68 19.14 -2.73 -13.44
N LEU A 69 18.71 -3.85 -12.84
CA LEU A 69 18.90 -4.14 -11.43
C LEU A 69 20.36 -4.58 -11.17
N PHE A 70 21.21 -3.62 -10.80
CA PHE A 70 22.64 -3.88 -10.58
C PHE A 70 22.92 -4.61 -9.25
N LEU A 71 22.17 -4.29 -8.18
CA LEU A 71 22.37 -4.92 -6.88
C LEU A 71 21.14 -4.83 -6.00
N VAL A 72 20.72 -5.95 -5.40
CA VAL A 72 19.62 -6.03 -4.43
C VAL A 72 20.18 -6.43 -3.07
N ARG A 73 19.81 -5.71 -2.02
CA ARG A 73 20.36 -5.87 -0.66
C ARG A 73 19.27 -5.90 0.40
N GLY A 74 19.53 -6.70 1.43
CA GLY A 74 18.68 -6.81 2.61
C GLY A 74 17.42 -7.65 2.38
N ARG A 75 16.90 -8.24 3.45
CA ARG A 75 15.62 -8.96 3.43
C ARG A 75 14.49 -8.01 3.82
N HIS A 76 13.33 -8.18 3.18
CA HIS A 76 12.12 -7.49 3.60
C HIS A 76 11.60 -8.07 4.92
N ILE A 77 11.32 -7.18 5.89
CA ILE A 77 10.73 -7.52 7.19
C ILE A 77 9.22 -7.25 7.24
N HIS A 78 8.63 -7.05 6.07
CA HIS A 78 7.20 -6.83 5.90
C HIS A 78 6.75 -7.48 4.60
N ARG A 79 5.45 -7.76 4.50
CA ARG A 79 4.86 -8.27 3.27
C ARG A 79 4.84 -7.21 2.16
N PRO A 80 4.82 -7.61 0.87
CA PRO A 80 4.58 -6.70 -0.23
C PRO A 80 3.24 -5.96 -0.02
N PRO A 81 3.16 -4.65 -0.30
CA PRO A 81 1.87 -3.98 -0.38
C PRO A 81 1.04 -4.55 -1.55
N ASN A 82 -0.29 -4.54 -1.46
CA ASN A 82 -1.11 -4.79 -2.65
C ASN A 82 -1.06 -3.55 -3.57
N TYR A 83 -1.24 -3.73 -4.87
CA TYR A 83 -1.29 -2.65 -5.88
C TYR A 83 -2.42 -2.93 -6.89
N TYR A 84 -3.00 -1.90 -7.50
CA TYR A 84 -3.78 -2.03 -8.72
C TYR A 84 -3.57 -0.82 -9.65
N PHE A 85 -3.85 -1.03 -10.94
CA PHE A 85 -3.79 -0.01 -11.98
C PHE A 85 -5.12 0.72 -12.05
N THR A 86 -5.10 2.06 -12.07
CA THR A 86 -6.28 2.83 -12.47
C THR A 86 -6.36 2.90 -14.00
N PRO A 87 -7.55 3.09 -14.59
CA PRO A 87 -7.72 3.19 -16.05
C PRO A 87 -6.89 4.29 -16.73
N ASP A 88 -6.47 5.31 -15.98
CA ASP A 88 -5.56 6.39 -16.42
C ASP A 88 -4.07 6.03 -16.26
N GLY A 89 -3.72 4.75 -16.10
CA GLY A 89 -2.35 4.25 -16.08
C GLY A 89 -1.56 4.56 -14.80
N LYS A 90 -2.21 5.07 -13.75
CA LYS A 90 -1.54 5.36 -12.48
C LYS A 90 -1.42 4.10 -11.63
N TYR A 91 -0.25 3.94 -11.01
CA TYR A 91 0.04 2.85 -10.10
C TYR A 91 -0.43 3.22 -8.70
N VAL A 92 -1.56 2.67 -8.26
CA VAL A 92 -2.10 2.96 -6.93
C VAL A 92 -1.76 1.82 -5.99
N ARG A 93 -0.99 2.16 -4.94
CA ARG A 93 -0.76 1.24 -3.83
C ARG A 93 -2.10 0.93 -3.17
N GLN A 94 -2.57 -0.30 -3.31
CA GLN A 94 -3.68 -0.83 -2.55
C GLN A 94 -3.19 -1.05 -1.12
N LEU A 95 -3.41 -0.06 -0.28
CA LEU A 95 -3.08 -0.14 1.12
C LEU A 95 -3.91 -1.26 1.76
N GLY A 96 -3.26 -2.41 1.96
CA GLY A 96 -3.81 -3.71 2.32
C GLY A 96 -5.20 -3.67 2.96
N GLY A 97 -6.19 -4.26 2.28
CA GLY A 97 -7.51 -4.63 2.82
C GLY A 97 -8.38 -3.52 3.43
N ALA A 98 -7.89 -2.28 3.51
CA ALA A 98 -8.54 -1.17 4.19
C ALA A 98 -9.35 -0.36 3.19
N ARG A 99 -10.69 -0.43 3.22
CA ARG A 99 -11.57 0.40 2.36
C ARG A 99 -12.52 1.22 3.19
N TYR A 100 -12.97 2.36 2.64
CA TYR A 100 -13.99 3.16 3.30
C TYR A 100 -15.38 2.63 2.97
N LEU A 101 -16.24 2.58 4.00
CA LEU A 101 -17.67 2.38 3.85
C LEU A 101 -18.38 3.65 4.26
N PHE A 102 -19.44 3.99 3.54
CA PHE A 102 -20.27 5.14 3.83
C PHE A 102 -21.63 4.67 4.34
N THR A 103 -22.08 5.22 5.45
CA THR A 103 -23.43 4.98 5.95
C THR A 103 -24.42 5.83 5.16
N PRO A 104 -25.70 5.43 5.08
CA PRO A 104 -26.75 6.25 4.46
C PRO A 104 -26.87 7.67 5.06
N ARG A 105 -26.41 7.84 6.31
CA ARG A 105 -26.37 9.13 7.04
C ARG A 105 -25.04 9.90 6.84
N GLY A 106 -24.29 9.57 5.80
CA GLY A 106 -23.01 10.21 5.44
C GLY A 106 -21.85 9.93 6.40
N GLY A 107 -21.96 8.91 7.25
CA GLY A 107 -20.88 8.52 8.17
C GLY A 107 -19.82 7.68 7.45
N LYS A 108 -18.54 8.00 7.64
CA LYS A 108 -17.42 7.25 7.06
C LYS A 108 -16.85 6.24 8.06
N LEU A 109 -16.72 4.98 7.65
CA LEU A 109 -16.09 3.87 8.39
C LEU A 109 -14.89 3.33 7.63
N LEU A 110 -13.92 2.75 8.33
CA LEU A 110 -12.82 2.00 7.75
C LEU A 110 -13.13 0.50 7.87
N LEU A 111 -13.07 -0.26 6.79
CA LEU A 111 -13.20 -1.72 6.77
C LEU A 111 -11.81 -2.32 6.57
N TYR A 112 -11.31 -3.10 7.52
CA TYR A 112 -10.01 -3.78 7.44
C TYR A 112 -10.08 -5.15 8.12
N GLY A 113 -9.56 -6.19 7.47
CA GLY A 113 -9.54 -7.55 8.04
C GLY A 113 -10.93 -8.07 8.42
N GLY A 114 -11.95 -7.78 7.59
CA GLY A 114 -13.34 -8.19 7.83
C GLY A 114 -14.08 -7.41 8.94
N ASN A 115 -13.42 -6.44 9.58
CA ASN A 115 -13.99 -5.65 10.67
C ASN A 115 -14.13 -4.18 10.28
N THR A 116 -15.18 -3.52 10.78
CA THR A 116 -15.35 -2.07 10.59
C THR A 116 -14.83 -1.30 11.80
N TYR A 117 -14.38 -0.08 11.53
CA TYR A 117 -13.81 0.84 12.50
C TYR A 117 -14.36 2.25 12.29
N PHE A 118 -14.52 2.99 13.38
CA PHE A 118 -15.01 4.36 13.41
C PHE A 118 -14.02 5.29 14.10
N VAL A 119 -14.19 6.59 13.91
CA VAL A 119 -13.50 7.61 14.69
C VAL A 119 -14.48 8.34 15.60
N ASN A 120 -14.01 8.79 16.77
CA ASN A 120 -14.86 9.52 17.72
C ASN A 120 -15.29 10.90 17.21
N CYS A 121 -14.58 11.49 16.23
CA CYS A 121 -14.89 12.83 15.72
C CYS A 121 -14.70 12.89 14.20
N ARG A 122 -15.73 13.31 13.47
CA ARG A 122 -15.71 13.43 12.00
C ARG A 122 -14.62 14.40 11.51
N LYS A 123 -14.44 15.54 12.19
CA LYS A 123 -13.37 16.52 11.85
C LYS A 123 -11.95 15.94 11.95
N LYS A 124 -11.74 14.85 12.70
CA LYS A 124 -10.44 14.18 12.81
C LYS A 124 -10.14 13.24 11.62
N GLN A 125 -11.11 12.95 10.75
CA GLN A 125 -10.95 12.02 9.62
C GLN A 125 -10.07 12.59 8.49
N GLU A 126 -9.98 13.91 8.40
CA GLU A 126 -9.20 14.60 7.36
C GLU A 126 -7.73 14.78 7.77
N ARG A 127 -7.38 14.42 9.00
CA ARG A 127 -6.00 14.50 9.47
C ARG A 127 -5.16 13.45 8.77
N ALA A 128 -3.90 13.80 8.51
CA ALA A 128 -2.92 12.86 7.98
C ALA A 128 -2.70 11.65 8.88
N ARG A 129 -3.02 11.71 10.18
CA ARG A 129 -2.93 10.58 11.13
C ARG A 129 -4.24 10.43 11.89
N VAL A 130 -4.83 9.23 11.85
CA VAL A 130 -6.16 8.97 12.39
C VAL A 130 -6.20 7.65 13.16
N LEU A 131 -6.63 7.68 14.42
CA LEU A 131 -6.88 6.48 15.21
C LEU A 131 -8.35 6.05 15.06
N TRP A 132 -8.53 4.85 14.53
CA TRP A 132 -9.82 4.20 14.30
C TRP A 132 -10.06 3.13 15.36
N TYR A 133 -11.27 3.07 15.89
CA TYR A 133 -11.68 2.13 16.91
C TYR A 133 -12.62 1.11 16.32
N CYS A 134 -12.50 -0.16 16.69
CA CYS A 134 -13.41 -1.19 16.20
C CYS A 134 -14.87 -0.80 16.48
N SER A 135 -15.76 -0.93 15.49
CA SER A 135 -17.20 -0.64 15.63
C SER A 135 -17.88 -1.48 16.71
N SER A 136 -17.28 -2.62 17.10
CA SER A 136 -17.78 -3.43 18.21
C SER A 136 -17.20 -3.03 19.58
N ARG A 137 -16.49 -1.90 19.68
CA ARG A 137 -15.88 -1.44 20.94
C ARG A 137 -16.87 -1.32 22.08
N LYS A 138 -18.03 -0.68 21.84
CA LYS A 138 -19.05 -0.50 22.89
C LYS A 138 -19.97 -1.72 23.05
N SER A 139 -20.24 -2.44 21.97
CA SER A 139 -21.20 -3.55 21.96
C SER A 139 -20.61 -4.90 22.38
N ARG A 140 -19.30 -5.09 22.25
CA ARG A 140 -18.59 -6.33 22.61
C ARG A 140 -17.31 -6.07 23.40
N ASN A 141 -17.17 -4.88 23.99
CA ASN A 141 -15.97 -4.46 24.71
C ASN A 141 -14.66 -4.71 23.94
N CYS A 142 -14.69 -4.55 22.60
CA CYS A 142 -13.53 -4.83 21.77
C CYS A 142 -12.45 -3.76 21.96
N PRO A 143 -11.21 -4.12 22.37
CA PRO A 143 -10.15 -3.14 22.55
C PRO A 143 -9.53 -2.70 21.21
N ALA A 144 -9.69 -3.50 20.15
CA ALA A 144 -9.03 -3.33 18.86
C ALA A 144 -9.14 -1.90 18.29
N SER A 145 -7.99 -1.39 17.86
CA SER A 145 -7.87 -0.09 17.21
C SER A 145 -6.79 -0.13 16.14
N ILE A 146 -6.96 0.70 15.12
CA ILE A 146 -6.06 0.84 13.99
C ILE A 146 -5.64 2.28 13.86
N LEU A 147 -4.33 2.52 13.78
CA LEU A 147 -3.81 3.82 13.39
C LEU A 147 -3.67 3.85 11.86
N THR A 148 -4.19 4.90 11.21
CA THR A 148 -3.88 5.18 9.81
C THR A 148 -3.02 6.41 9.64
N ILE A 149 -2.17 6.41 8.60
CA ILE A 149 -1.62 7.64 8.02
C ILE A 149 -2.23 7.82 6.63
N TYR A 150 -3.04 8.86 6.44
CA TYR A 150 -3.96 9.00 5.31
C TYR A 150 -4.87 7.76 5.23
N ASP A 151 -4.67 6.95 4.19
CA ASP A 151 -5.34 5.70 3.87
C ASP A 151 -4.55 4.44 4.31
N ARG A 152 -3.41 4.62 5.00
CA ARG A 152 -2.51 3.52 5.39
C ARG A 152 -2.75 2.99 6.79
N VAL A 153 -3.28 1.79 6.91
CA VAL A 153 -3.23 1.02 8.17
C VAL A 153 -1.78 0.81 8.59
N LEU A 154 -1.49 1.18 9.84
CA LEU A 154 -0.20 1.02 10.50
C LEU A 154 -0.21 -0.16 11.45
N GLY A 155 0.93 -0.84 11.55
CA GLY A 155 1.16 -1.92 12.49
C GLY A 155 0.62 -3.28 12.03
N GLN A 156 0.70 -4.26 12.92
CA GLN A 156 0.09 -5.56 12.73
C GLN A 156 -1.44 -5.46 12.88
N PRO A 157 -2.21 -6.35 12.20
CA PRO A 157 -3.65 -6.43 12.41
C PRO A 157 -3.97 -6.59 13.91
N PRO A 158 -4.89 -5.79 14.46
CA PRO A 158 -5.23 -5.89 15.86
C PRO A 158 -5.95 -7.23 16.14
N VAL A 159 -5.68 -7.81 17.30
CA VAL A 159 -6.42 -8.99 17.79
C VAL A 159 -7.82 -8.55 18.20
N HIS A 160 -8.82 -9.28 17.73
CA HIS A 160 -10.22 -9.07 18.10
C HIS A 160 -10.65 -10.09 19.15
N THR A 161 -11.45 -9.63 20.10
CA THR A 161 -12.12 -10.45 21.12
C THR A 161 -13.47 -10.97 20.65
N HIS A 162 -13.75 -10.90 19.34
CA HIS A 162 -15.02 -11.30 18.76
C HIS A 162 -14.82 -11.73 17.30
N PRO A 163 -15.72 -12.57 16.76
CA PRO A 163 -15.71 -12.89 15.33
C PRO A 163 -16.03 -11.64 14.48
N PRO A 164 -15.52 -11.57 13.24
CA PRO A 164 -15.82 -10.47 12.33
C PRO A 164 -17.33 -10.24 12.18
N LYS A 165 -17.75 -8.98 12.30
CA LYS A 165 -19.13 -8.58 12.03
C LYS A 165 -19.21 -8.04 10.62
N MET A 166 -19.44 -8.90 9.63
CA MET A 166 -19.89 -8.43 8.34
C MET A 166 -21.33 -7.95 8.51
N SER A 167 -21.54 -6.64 8.59
CA SER A 167 -22.90 -6.11 8.56
C SER A 167 -23.40 -6.17 7.11
N ASN A 168 -24.46 -6.93 6.87
CA ASN A 168 -25.17 -7.02 5.58
C ASN A 168 -25.64 -5.66 5.00
N MET A 169 -25.49 -4.55 5.74
CA MET A 169 -25.90 -3.21 5.31
C MET A 169 -25.00 -2.56 4.24
N TYR A 170 -23.88 -3.16 3.84
CA TYR A 170 -22.92 -2.53 2.90
C TYR A 170 -22.69 -3.31 1.60
N LEU A 171 -23.56 -4.28 1.28
CA LEU A 171 -23.54 -5.09 0.06
C LEU A 171 -24.15 -4.39 -1.18
N SER A 172 -24.19 -3.06 -1.24
CA SER A 172 -24.46 -2.38 -2.50
C SER A 172 -23.17 -2.27 -3.31
N GLU A 173 -22.62 -3.41 -3.72
CA GLU A 173 -21.93 -3.43 -5.02
C GLU A 173 -22.99 -3.03 -6.03
N LYS A 174 -22.80 -1.89 -6.71
CA LYS A 174 -23.61 -1.58 -7.88
C LYS A 174 -23.40 -2.73 -8.86
N ARG A 175 -24.40 -3.61 -8.93
CA ARG A 175 -24.69 -4.39 -10.13
C ARG A 175 -25.06 -3.37 -11.19
N ASP A 176 -24.08 -2.87 -11.93
CA ASP A 176 -24.38 -2.38 -13.27
C ASP A 176 -24.46 -3.64 -14.15
N VAL A 177 -25.72 -4.09 -14.23
CA VAL A 177 -26.22 -5.10 -15.14
C VAL A 177 -26.00 -4.60 -16.56
N HIS A 178 -25.41 -5.47 -17.37
CA HIS A 178 -25.66 -5.65 -18.80
C HIS A 178 -26.71 -4.72 -19.42
N MET A 179 -26.30 -3.89 -20.36
CA MET A 179 -27.18 -3.47 -21.46
C MET A 179 -26.36 -3.58 -22.76
N GLN A 180 -26.37 -4.79 -23.31
CA GLN A 180 -26.37 -4.97 -24.75
C GLN A 180 -27.76 -4.59 -25.26
N SER A 181 -27.80 -3.66 -26.20
CA SER A 181 -28.67 -3.67 -27.37
C SER A 181 -28.18 -2.59 -28.31
#